data_AF-A0A940NNR5-F1
#
_entry.id   AF-A0A940NNR5-F1
#
_cell.length_a   1.000
_cell.length_b   1.000
_cell.length_c   1.000
_cell.angle_alpha   90.00
_cell.angle_beta   90.00
_cell.angle_gamma   90.00
#
_symmetry.space_group_name_H-M   'P 1'
#
loop_
_entity.id
_entity.type
_entity.pdbx_description
1 polymer ?
#
loop_
_entity_poly.entity_id
_entity_poly.type
_entity_poly.pdbx_seq_one_letter_code
_entity_poly.pdbx_strand_id
1 'polypeptide(L)'
;MKKFVGILLGLVLVLSGCSTSLQDNNKVVQDNKNKQQNAIIPKYSISSDYYKTILPYKPSTTRGLIVSDIGNRLDIDEFEQGLMRISSQQFPIKDYLYQDGQLLDKSVVQSWLKRKYTPQEYKADLANLKKFDPTATLINDGLNPISTDTVKLSADQQAQKAPIYLNHILEQDYLKKNGNEVKVAGVSIGLAMNSIYYYTEEHGYPRERDIPQSEMLKQGKDMAQQILTRLRSMPQFKDIPITFGIFRQSSRDSVVPGSFIVKTDVSGSDSTIGSWDKIDEKYYLFPSAQATADHRDDAMKIMNFKTDIESYFPNYTGVVAKGFYKDNELANLTIDIPMQFYGKSEVIAFTQYVTGLVMEYFPSYLKVQVNISSVDRPEALIVKDVNADKPYVHIFD
;
A
#
# COMPACT_ATOMS: atom_id res chain seq x y z
N MET A 1 69.09 10.95 42.97
CA MET A 1 68.41 9.95 43.84
C MET A 1 66.91 10.27 43.88
N LYS A 2 66.07 9.28 43.56
CA LYS A 2 64.69 9.03 44.04
C LYS A 2 63.62 10.15 43.85
N LYS A 3 62.61 9.89 42.99
CA LYS A 3 61.20 9.53 43.32
C LYS A 3 60.28 10.78 43.42
N PHE A 4 59.32 11.03 42.52
CA PHE A 4 58.01 10.40 42.23
C PHE A 4 56.84 11.28 42.76
N VAL A 5 55.83 11.47 41.90
CA VAL A 5 54.40 11.80 42.15
C VAL A 5 53.95 13.28 42.20
N GLY A 6 53.05 13.61 41.26
CA GLY A 6 51.85 14.45 41.46
C GLY A 6 51.80 15.74 40.61
N ILE A 7 50.78 16.09 39.83
CA ILE A 7 49.40 15.61 39.68
C ILE A 7 48.96 15.90 38.23
N LEU A 8 48.42 14.87 37.59
CA LEU A 8 47.76 14.87 36.29
C LEU A 8 46.33 15.42 36.50
N LEU A 9 46.07 16.68 36.13
CA LEU A 9 44.73 17.25 36.10
C LEU A 9 44.52 17.94 34.75
N GLY A 10 43.78 17.29 33.86
CA GLY A 10 43.38 17.86 32.58
C GLY A 10 43.44 16.87 31.44
N LEU A 11 42.41 16.01 31.34
CA LEU A 11 41.77 15.49 30.12
C LEU A 11 40.95 14.24 30.50
N VAL A 12 39.84 14.44 31.21
CA VAL A 12 38.76 13.43 31.29
C VAL A 12 37.44 14.15 31.07
N LEU A 13 37.26 14.64 29.85
CA LEU A 13 35.97 14.99 29.27
C LEU A 13 36.10 14.65 27.79
N VAL A 14 35.07 14.02 27.23
CA VAL A 14 35.01 13.38 25.90
C VAL A 14 35.52 11.93 25.93
N LEU A 15 34.63 11.02 26.32
CA LEU A 15 34.29 9.79 25.55
C LEU A 15 33.24 8.97 26.32
N SER A 16 32.10 9.57 26.59
CA SER A 16 30.84 8.83 26.78
C SER A 16 30.03 8.92 25.49
N GLY A 17 30.63 8.43 24.40
CA GLY A 17 29.89 8.04 23.21
C GLY A 17 29.60 6.56 23.34
N CYS A 18 28.38 6.20 23.71
CA CYS A 18 27.89 4.83 23.61
C CYS A 18 27.93 4.41 22.13
N SER A 19 29.05 3.85 21.67
CA SER A 19 29.13 3.21 20.37
C SER A 19 28.60 1.78 20.51
N THR A 20 27.29 1.61 20.33
CA THR A 20 26.77 0.31 19.91
C THR A 20 27.28 0.08 18.49
N SER A 21 28.22 -0.86 18.37
CA SER A 21 28.84 -1.28 17.13
C SER A 21 27.79 -1.90 16.19
N LEU A 22 27.16 -1.07 15.36
CA LEU A 22 26.64 -1.54 14.08
C LEU A 22 27.86 -1.87 13.22
N GLN A 23 28.21 -3.15 13.13
CA GLN A 23 29.32 -3.67 12.33
C GLN A 23 29.34 -3.03 10.92
N ASP A 24 30.50 -2.54 10.49
CA ASP A 24 30.71 -1.75 9.26
C ASP A 24 30.24 -2.44 7.95
N ASN A 25 29.98 -3.74 7.96
CA ASN A 25 29.67 -4.54 6.77
C ASN A 25 28.34 -4.19 6.06
N ASN A 26 27.47 -3.40 6.70
CA ASN A 26 26.16 -3.02 6.16
C ASN A 26 26.07 -1.56 5.70
N LYS A 27 27.16 -0.79 5.81
CA LYS A 27 27.21 0.59 5.32
C LYS A 27 27.38 0.60 3.80
N VAL A 28 26.57 1.39 3.14
CA VAL A 28 26.58 1.62 1.70
C VAL A 28 26.43 3.11 1.42
N VAL A 29 26.84 3.56 0.24
CA VAL A 29 26.65 4.92 -0.22
C VAL A 29 25.43 4.95 -1.12
N GLN A 30 24.46 5.80 -0.80
CA GLN A 30 23.33 6.06 -1.69
C GLN A 30 23.54 7.41 -2.37
N ASP A 31 23.42 7.43 -3.70
CA ASP A 31 23.37 8.68 -4.45
C ASP A 31 21.93 9.21 -4.44
N ASN A 32 21.75 10.42 -3.91
CA ASN A 32 20.45 11.08 -3.88
C ASN A 32 20.58 12.51 -4.39
N LYS A 33 20.02 12.78 -5.58
CA LYS A 33 20.05 14.11 -6.22
C LYS A 33 21.48 14.71 -6.23
N ASN A 34 22.49 13.91 -6.59
CA ASN A 34 23.93 14.26 -6.64
C ASN A 34 24.58 14.52 -5.27
N LYS A 35 24.02 14.01 -4.17
CA LYS A 35 24.65 14.00 -2.85
C LYS A 35 24.86 12.56 -2.39
N GLN A 36 26.12 12.21 -2.12
CA GLN A 36 26.47 10.95 -1.49
C GLN A 36 26.10 10.99 -0.02
N GLN A 37 25.33 10.00 0.42
CA GLN A 37 24.96 9.83 1.81
C GLN A 37 25.20 8.40 2.25
N ASN A 38 25.71 8.24 3.47
CA ASN A 38 25.84 6.94 4.09
C ASN A 38 24.45 6.38 4.38
N ALA A 39 24.26 5.12 4.02
CA ALA A 39 23.05 4.38 4.24
C ALA A 39 23.36 2.99 4.80
N ILE A 40 22.38 2.37 5.44
CA ILE A 40 22.51 1.08 6.11
C ILE A 40 21.43 0.15 5.58
N ILE A 41 21.84 -1.05 5.17
CA ILE A 41 20.92 -2.13 4.85
C ILE A 41 20.64 -2.91 6.15
N PRO A 42 19.38 -3.01 6.60
CA PRO A 42 19.04 -3.80 7.77
C PRO A 42 19.50 -5.26 7.65
N LYS A 43 20.04 -5.80 8.75
CA LYS A 43 20.50 -7.18 8.78
C LYS A 43 19.33 -8.16 8.64
N TYR A 44 18.22 -7.87 9.33
CA TYR A 44 17.04 -8.72 9.41
C TYR A 44 15.95 -8.23 8.44
N SER A 45 15.28 -9.17 7.78
CA SER A 45 13.97 -8.97 7.15
C SER A 45 12.88 -9.35 8.14
N ILE A 46 11.73 -8.69 8.05
CA ILE A 46 10.57 -8.99 8.93
C ILE A 46 9.93 -10.32 8.52
N SER A 47 9.79 -10.56 7.21
CA SER A 47 9.34 -11.82 6.62
C SER A 47 9.93 -11.98 5.21
N SER A 48 9.66 -13.11 4.56
CA SER A 48 9.94 -13.31 3.13
C SER A 48 9.07 -12.44 2.21
N ASP A 49 8.00 -11.86 2.74
CA ASP A 49 6.97 -11.16 1.98
C ASP A 49 7.31 -9.66 1.83
N TYR A 50 8.29 -9.16 2.59
CA TYR A 50 8.66 -7.75 2.62
C TYR A 50 10.12 -7.52 2.22
N TYR A 51 10.32 -6.48 1.43
CA TYR A 51 11.65 -5.96 1.11
C TYR A 51 12.34 -5.37 2.34
N LYS A 52 13.67 -5.36 2.31
CA LYS A 52 14.45 -4.59 3.27
C LYS A 52 14.42 -3.11 2.89
N THR A 53 13.99 -2.26 3.82
CA THR A 53 14.01 -0.80 3.64
C THR A 53 15.37 -0.21 4.02
N ILE A 54 15.93 0.63 3.16
CA ILE A 54 17.22 1.30 3.41
C ILE A 54 17.10 2.38 4.50
N LEU A 55 18.13 2.50 5.35
CA LEU A 55 18.22 3.50 6.43
C LEU A 55 19.28 4.59 6.12
N PRO A 56 19.14 5.85 6.59
CA PRO A 56 18.01 6.36 7.35
C PRO A 56 16.72 6.35 6.52
N TYR A 57 15.59 6.07 7.19
CA TYR A 57 14.28 6.04 6.54
C TYR A 57 14.01 7.39 5.87
N LYS A 58 13.69 7.34 4.57
CA LYS A 58 13.26 8.52 3.81
C LYS A 58 11.78 8.38 3.50
N PRO A 59 10.92 9.25 4.06
CA PRO A 59 9.52 9.24 3.69
C PRO A 59 9.34 9.61 2.22
N SER A 60 8.25 9.15 1.62
CA SER A 60 7.83 9.57 0.28
C SER A 60 7.84 11.10 0.12
N THR A 61 8.27 11.58 -1.05
CA THR A 61 8.10 12.99 -1.46
C THR A 61 6.65 13.43 -1.53
N THR A 62 5.71 12.48 -1.63
CA THR A 62 4.26 12.68 -1.62
C THR A 62 3.60 12.30 -0.30
N ARG A 63 4.38 12.13 0.80
CA ARG A 63 3.86 11.71 2.12
C ARG A 63 2.58 12.45 2.52
N GLY A 64 1.59 11.66 2.93
CA GLY A 64 0.30 12.13 3.43
C GLY A 64 -0.70 12.53 2.34
N LEU A 65 -0.29 12.60 1.06
CA LEU A 65 -1.22 12.91 -0.03
C LEU A 65 -2.27 11.79 -0.18
N ILE A 66 -1.86 10.53 -0.08
CA ILE A 66 -2.75 9.36 -0.18
C ILE A 66 -3.94 9.40 0.81
N VAL A 67 -3.73 9.96 2.01
CA VAL A 67 -4.76 10.05 3.06
C VAL A 67 -5.81 11.11 2.73
N SER A 68 -5.47 12.10 1.92
CA SER A 68 -6.44 13.11 1.45
C SER A 68 -7.29 12.60 0.28
N ASP A 69 -6.75 11.67 -0.51
CA ASP A 69 -7.38 11.22 -1.74
C ASP A 69 -8.20 9.94 -1.51
N ILE A 70 -7.63 8.93 -0.84
CA ILE A 70 -8.27 7.62 -0.60
C ILE A 70 -9.01 7.64 0.75
N GLY A 71 -10.34 7.56 0.69
CA GLY A 71 -11.20 7.67 1.87
C GLY A 71 -11.29 6.42 2.75
N ASN A 72 -10.86 5.25 2.25
CA ASN A 72 -10.88 4.00 3.00
C ASN A 72 -9.45 3.58 3.40
N ARG A 73 -9.19 3.43 4.70
CA ARG A 73 -7.88 2.99 5.21
C ARG A 73 -7.49 1.61 4.68
N LEU A 74 -8.45 0.71 4.51
CA LEU A 74 -8.21 -0.62 3.96
C LEU A 74 -7.66 -0.54 2.53
N ASP A 75 -8.21 0.36 1.70
CA ASP A 75 -7.72 0.60 0.35
C ASP A 75 -6.29 1.15 0.35
N ILE A 76 -5.93 2.02 1.29
CA ILE A 76 -4.57 2.55 1.41
C ILE A 76 -3.57 1.42 1.66
N ASP A 77 -3.86 0.58 2.66
CA ASP A 77 -2.98 -0.53 3.04
C ASP A 77 -2.83 -1.55 1.90
N GLU A 78 -3.94 -1.87 1.22
CA GLU A 78 -3.91 -2.80 0.10
C GLU A 78 -3.29 -2.19 -1.16
N PHE A 79 -3.44 -0.89 -1.40
CA PHE A 79 -2.81 -0.24 -2.54
C PHE A 79 -1.29 -0.21 -2.40
N GLU A 80 -0.77 0.08 -1.20
CA GLU A 80 0.67 0.07 -0.93
C GLU A 80 1.25 -1.35 -0.94
N GLN A 81 0.65 -2.28 -0.20
CA GLN A 81 1.15 -3.65 -0.09
C GLN A 81 0.88 -4.46 -1.36
N GLY A 82 -0.25 -4.24 -2.03
CA GLY A 82 -0.58 -4.85 -3.30
C GLY A 82 0.37 -4.41 -4.41
N LEU A 83 0.76 -3.13 -4.46
CA LEU A 83 1.75 -2.66 -5.42
C LEU A 83 3.08 -3.39 -5.19
N MET A 84 3.53 -3.45 -3.94
CA MET A 84 4.76 -4.15 -3.56
C MET A 84 4.71 -5.64 -3.94
N ARG A 85 3.57 -6.30 -3.72
CA ARG A 85 3.34 -7.70 -4.07
C ARG A 85 3.46 -7.93 -5.57
N ILE A 86 2.84 -7.10 -6.41
CA ILE A 86 2.89 -7.27 -7.87
C ILE A 86 4.26 -6.91 -8.45
N SER A 87 4.93 -5.92 -7.85
CA SER A 87 6.29 -5.50 -8.21
C SER A 87 7.34 -6.58 -7.96
N SER A 88 7.10 -7.49 -7.02
CA SER A 88 8.02 -8.60 -6.72
C SER A 88 8.28 -9.56 -7.88
N GLN A 89 7.42 -9.55 -8.90
CA GLN A 89 7.62 -10.33 -10.12
C GLN A 89 8.76 -9.76 -10.98
N GLN A 90 8.85 -8.43 -11.10
CA GLN A 90 9.92 -7.77 -11.85
C GLN A 90 11.14 -7.45 -10.98
N PHE A 91 10.93 -7.17 -9.68
CA PHE A 91 11.95 -6.78 -8.72
C PHE A 91 11.99 -7.78 -7.55
N PRO A 92 12.59 -8.98 -7.67
CA PRO A 92 12.52 -10.00 -6.62
C PRO A 92 12.98 -9.50 -5.24
N ILE A 93 12.20 -9.81 -4.20
CA ILE A 93 12.42 -9.37 -2.80
C ILE A 93 13.85 -9.68 -2.30
N LYS A 94 14.41 -10.81 -2.73
CA LYS A 94 15.77 -11.25 -2.36
C LYS A 94 16.89 -10.42 -3.00
N ASP A 95 16.62 -9.78 -4.13
CA ASP A 95 17.63 -9.13 -4.98
C ASP A 95 17.56 -7.59 -4.91
N TYR A 96 16.43 -7.06 -4.45
CA TYR A 96 16.15 -5.62 -4.39
C TYR A 96 15.89 -5.16 -2.94
N LEU A 97 16.16 -3.88 -2.70
CA LEU A 97 15.79 -3.15 -1.50
C LEU A 97 14.61 -2.23 -1.82
N TYR A 98 13.88 -1.81 -0.80
CA TYR A 98 12.73 -0.91 -0.95
C TYR A 98 13.02 0.48 -0.40
N GLN A 99 12.41 1.47 -1.04
CA GLN A 99 12.29 2.83 -0.55
C GLN A 99 10.96 3.43 -1.02
N ASP A 100 10.35 4.25 -0.18
CA ASP A 100 9.20 5.07 -0.57
C ASP A 100 9.59 6.00 -1.74
N GLY A 101 8.67 6.24 -2.68
CA GLY A 101 8.94 7.04 -3.88
C GLY A 101 9.61 8.39 -3.61
N GLN A 102 10.72 8.65 -4.28
CA GLN A 102 11.53 9.87 -4.15
C GLN A 102 11.63 10.69 -5.43
N LEU A 103 11.18 10.15 -6.57
CA LEU A 103 11.45 10.70 -7.89
C LEU A 103 10.33 11.62 -8.39
N LEU A 104 9.07 11.36 -8.01
CA LEU A 104 7.93 12.24 -8.27
C LEU A 104 7.67 13.18 -7.09
N ASP A 105 7.74 14.48 -7.34
CA ASP A 105 7.42 15.48 -6.33
C ASP A 105 5.90 15.60 -6.11
N LYS A 106 5.49 16.00 -4.90
CA LYS A 106 4.07 16.18 -4.53
C LYS A 106 3.31 17.08 -5.48
N SER A 107 3.92 18.17 -5.95
CA SER A 107 3.30 19.12 -6.88
C SER A 107 3.00 18.48 -8.24
N VAL A 108 3.88 17.59 -8.73
CA VAL A 108 3.69 16.85 -9.98
C VAL A 108 2.51 15.91 -9.85
N VAL A 109 2.49 15.10 -8.79
CA VAL A 109 1.38 14.15 -8.54
C VAL A 109 0.05 14.89 -8.39
N GLN A 110 0.00 15.95 -7.58
CA GLN A 110 -1.20 16.77 -7.43
C GLN A 110 -1.66 17.39 -8.75
N SER A 111 -0.73 17.82 -9.62
CA SER A 111 -1.08 18.35 -10.94
C SER A 111 -1.72 17.27 -11.81
N TRP A 112 -1.15 16.07 -11.83
CA TRP A 112 -1.65 14.95 -12.62
C TRP A 112 -3.01 14.45 -12.15
N LEU A 113 -3.30 14.52 -10.85
CA LEU A 113 -4.60 14.12 -10.29
C LEU A 113 -5.74 15.11 -10.61
N LYS A 114 -5.43 16.34 -11.02
CA LYS A 114 -6.45 17.32 -11.40
C LYS A 114 -7.19 16.90 -12.67
N ARG A 115 -8.35 17.52 -12.87
CA ARG A 115 -8.98 17.59 -14.19
C ARG A 115 -8.08 18.36 -15.14
N LYS A 116 -8.06 17.91 -16.39
CA LYS A 116 -7.54 18.74 -17.48
C LYS A 116 -8.41 19.99 -17.61
N TYR A 117 -7.80 21.14 -17.85
CA TYR A 117 -8.52 22.38 -18.12
C TYR A 117 -9.18 22.35 -19.51
N THR A 118 -10.36 22.94 -19.62
CA THR A 118 -10.90 23.35 -20.92
C THR A 118 -10.01 24.46 -21.54
N PRO A 119 -10.03 24.66 -22.87
CA PRO A 119 -9.32 25.78 -23.48
C PRO A 119 -9.71 27.15 -22.89
N GLN A 120 -10.98 27.31 -22.49
CA GLN A 120 -11.51 28.52 -21.90
C GLN A 120 -11.00 28.72 -20.46
N GLU A 121 -11.13 27.70 -19.61
CA GLU A 121 -10.62 27.73 -18.23
C GLU A 121 -9.12 28.00 -18.21
N TYR A 122 -8.35 27.30 -19.06
CA TYR A 122 -6.91 27.51 -19.17
C TYR A 122 -6.56 28.96 -19.51
N LYS A 123 -7.25 29.56 -20.49
CA LYS A 123 -7.02 30.95 -20.90
C LYS A 123 -7.39 31.93 -19.78
N ALA A 124 -8.51 31.70 -19.09
CA ALA A 124 -8.97 32.56 -18.00
C ALA A 124 -8.02 32.52 -16.80
N ASP A 125 -7.64 31.31 -16.37
CA ASP A 125 -6.76 31.11 -15.22
C ASP A 125 -5.34 31.62 -15.50
N LEU A 126 -4.80 31.35 -16.69
CA LEU A 126 -3.51 31.91 -17.09
C LEU A 126 -3.54 33.45 -17.14
N ALA A 127 -4.61 34.04 -17.65
CA ALA A 127 -4.76 35.50 -17.65
C ALA A 127 -4.85 36.06 -16.23
N ASN A 128 -5.54 35.38 -15.31
CA ASN A 128 -5.62 35.78 -13.91
C ASN A 128 -4.27 35.67 -13.20
N LEU A 129 -3.53 34.58 -13.38
CA LEU A 129 -2.17 34.43 -12.84
C LEU A 129 -1.25 35.55 -13.33
N LYS A 130 -1.35 35.87 -14.63
CA LYS A 130 -0.54 36.95 -15.25
C LYS A 130 -0.85 38.36 -14.77
N LYS A 131 -2.00 38.58 -14.11
CA LYS A 131 -2.28 39.86 -13.43
C LYS A 131 -1.40 40.07 -12.20
N PHE A 132 -0.97 38.99 -11.54
CA PHE A 132 -0.13 39.05 -10.34
C PHE A 132 1.35 38.83 -10.66
N ASP A 133 1.65 37.94 -11.62
CA ASP A 133 3.00 37.67 -12.11
C ASP A 133 2.99 37.54 -13.64
N PRO A 134 3.50 38.54 -14.39
CA PRO A 134 3.53 38.51 -15.87
C PRO A 134 4.27 37.29 -16.46
N THR A 135 5.17 36.66 -15.70
CA THR A 135 5.95 35.48 -16.12
C THR A 135 5.28 34.15 -15.76
N ALA A 136 4.13 34.20 -15.09
CA ALA A 136 3.41 33.01 -14.68
C ALA A 136 3.09 32.09 -15.86
N THR A 137 3.31 30.79 -15.64
CA THR A 137 2.93 29.72 -16.54
C THR A 137 1.87 28.84 -15.87
N LEU A 138 0.99 28.26 -16.69
CA LEU A 138 0.00 27.29 -16.24
C LEU A 138 0.27 25.99 -16.98
N ILE A 139 0.35 24.88 -16.24
CA ILE A 139 0.54 23.56 -16.83
C ILE A 139 -0.84 22.89 -16.88
N ASN A 140 -1.26 22.46 -18.07
CA ASN A 140 -2.51 21.74 -18.28
C ASN A 140 -2.27 20.23 -18.44
N ASP A 141 -1.75 19.61 -17.39
CA ASP A 141 -1.36 18.20 -17.37
C ASP A 141 -2.23 17.32 -16.47
N GLY A 142 -3.39 17.82 -16.01
CA GLY A 142 -4.39 16.99 -15.35
C GLY A 142 -4.77 15.77 -16.19
N LEU A 143 -4.83 14.59 -15.58
CA LEU A 143 -5.17 13.32 -16.22
C LEU A 143 -6.67 13.04 -16.17
N ASN A 144 -7.39 13.59 -15.19
CA ASN A 144 -8.83 13.41 -15.12
C ASN A 144 -9.56 14.20 -16.22
N PRO A 145 -10.75 13.75 -16.67
CA PRO A 145 -11.47 14.38 -17.77
C PRO A 145 -11.77 15.85 -17.50
N ILE A 146 -11.77 16.65 -18.57
CA ILE A 146 -12.19 18.06 -18.53
C ILE A 146 -13.58 18.18 -17.91
N SER A 147 -13.81 19.26 -17.15
CA SER A 147 -15.18 19.62 -16.78
C SER A 147 -15.93 20.00 -18.06
N THR A 148 -17.15 19.50 -18.24
CA THR A 148 -17.93 19.77 -19.46
C THR A 148 -18.60 21.13 -19.37
N ASP A 149 -18.10 22.12 -20.11
CA ASP A 149 -18.53 23.52 -20.05
C ASP A 149 -19.59 23.94 -21.08
N THR A 150 -19.96 23.08 -22.03
CA THR A 150 -20.71 23.55 -23.21
C THR A 150 -22.23 23.66 -23.00
N VAL A 151 -22.76 23.18 -21.87
CA VAL A 151 -24.19 23.27 -21.50
C VAL A 151 -24.27 23.41 -19.97
N LYS A 152 -25.25 24.16 -19.44
CA LYS A 152 -25.63 24.09 -18.02
C LYS A 152 -26.13 22.68 -17.70
N LEU A 153 -25.21 21.77 -17.43
CA LEU A 153 -25.49 20.40 -17.04
C LEU A 153 -25.71 20.34 -15.53
N SER A 154 -26.64 19.48 -15.11
CA SER A 154 -26.74 19.17 -13.70
C SER A 154 -25.49 18.45 -13.19
N ALA A 155 -25.27 18.42 -11.87
CA ALA A 155 -24.18 17.70 -11.23
C ALA A 155 -24.18 16.22 -11.64
N ASP A 156 -25.36 15.59 -11.69
CA ASP A 156 -25.53 14.20 -12.16
C ASP A 156 -25.09 14.03 -13.63
N GLN A 157 -25.44 14.98 -14.49
CA GLN A 157 -25.04 14.96 -15.91
C GLN A 157 -23.54 15.20 -16.10
N GLN A 158 -22.93 16.05 -15.27
CA GLN A 158 -21.48 16.27 -15.25
C GLN A 158 -20.75 15.02 -14.75
N ALA A 159 -21.20 14.45 -13.64
CA ALA A 159 -20.69 13.19 -13.09
C ALA A 159 -20.81 12.05 -14.11
N GLN A 160 -21.84 12.08 -14.97
CA GLN A 160 -21.99 11.11 -16.05
C GLN A 160 -20.98 11.25 -17.17
N LYS A 161 -20.68 12.48 -17.58
CA LYS A 161 -19.82 12.72 -18.74
C LYS A 161 -18.34 12.75 -18.39
N ALA A 162 -18.01 13.18 -17.18
CA ALA A 162 -16.65 13.44 -16.75
C ALA A 162 -16.47 13.09 -15.27
N PRO A 163 -16.63 11.83 -14.85
CA PRO A 163 -16.30 11.45 -13.48
C PRO A 163 -14.78 11.58 -13.22
N ILE A 164 -14.39 11.69 -11.95
CA ILE A 164 -12.98 11.55 -11.56
C ILE A 164 -12.66 10.05 -11.55
N TYR A 165 -11.85 9.61 -12.52
CA TYR A 165 -11.44 8.21 -12.61
C TYR A 165 -10.22 7.93 -11.75
N LEU A 166 -9.20 8.78 -11.81
CA LEU A 166 -7.93 8.60 -11.09
C LEU A 166 -7.95 9.41 -9.80
N ASN A 167 -7.82 8.71 -8.69
CA ASN A 167 -7.90 9.31 -7.36
C ASN A 167 -6.51 9.55 -6.76
N HIS A 168 -5.59 8.62 -6.95
CA HIS A 168 -4.22 8.74 -6.43
C HIS A 168 -3.18 8.06 -7.32
N ILE A 169 -1.92 8.53 -7.23
CA ILE A 169 -0.76 7.89 -7.87
C ILE A 169 0.27 7.61 -6.77
N LEU A 170 0.71 6.36 -6.68
CA LEU A 170 1.75 5.91 -5.75
C LEU A 170 3.02 5.55 -6.50
N GLU A 171 4.17 5.96 -5.98
CA GLU A 171 5.49 5.56 -6.45
C GLU A 171 6.20 4.72 -5.38
N GLN A 172 6.83 3.63 -5.80
CA GLN A 172 7.73 2.79 -5.00
C GLN A 172 9.06 2.62 -5.73
N ASP A 173 10.16 2.85 -5.02
CA ASP A 173 11.52 2.76 -5.56
C ASP A 173 12.18 1.44 -5.15
N TYR A 174 12.70 0.71 -6.13
CA TYR A 174 13.41 -0.55 -5.93
C TYR A 174 14.90 -0.38 -6.20
N LEU A 175 15.72 -0.63 -5.20
CA LEU A 175 17.15 -0.34 -5.25
C LEU A 175 17.98 -1.61 -5.32
N LYS A 176 19.12 -1.53 -6.02
CA LYS A 176 20.08 -2.61 -6.11
C LYS A 176 21.44 -2.17 -5.59
N LYS A 177 22.10 -3.04 -4.85
CA LYS A 177 23.48 -2.85 -4.40
C LYS A 177 24.44 -3.14 -5.55
N ASN A 178 25.36 -2.21 -5.80
CA ASN A 178 26.48 -2.37 -6.73
C ASN A 178 27.78 -1.98 -6.01
N GLY A 179 28.58 -2.97 -5.62
CA GLY A 179 29.74 -2.74 -4.77
C GLY A 179 29.36 -2.11 -3.42
N ASN A 180 29.90 -0.93 -3.13
CA ASN A 180 29.56 -0.15 -1.94
C ASN A 180 28.41 0.84 -2.16
N GLU A 181 27.85 0.92 -3.37
CA GLU A 181 26.78 1.85 -3.69
C GLU A 181 25.41 1.17 -3.77
N VAL A 182 24.34 1.91 -3.51
CA VAL A 182 22.96 1.49 -3.76
C VAL A 182 22.28 2.54 -4.64
N LYS A 183 21.65 2.08 -5.72
CA LYS A 183 20.99 2.94 -6.72
C LYS A 183 19.60 2.42 -7.03
N VAL A 184 18.69 3.33 -7.39
CA VAL A 184 17.38 2.97 -7.95
C VAL A 184 17.62 2.17 -9.22
N ALA A 185 17.04 0.98 -9.27
CA ALA A 185 17.19 0.01 -10.35
C ALA A 185 15.83 -0.43 -10.93
N GLY A 186 14.74 0.10 -10.38
CA GLY A 186 13.37 -0.14 -10.81
C GLY A 186 12.41 0.77 -10.05
N VAL A 187 11.27 1.08 -10.66
CA VAL A 187 10.19 1.84 -10.04
C VAL A 187 8.87 1.11 -10.25
N SER A 188 7.94 1.27 -9.34
CA SER A 188 6.55 0.88 -9.56
C SER A 188 5.62 2.07 -9.36
N ILE A 189 4.66 2.19 -10.27
CA ILE A 189 3.66 3.24 -10.30
C ILE A 189 2.28 2.61 -10.17
N GLY A 190 1.64 2.84 -9.02
CA GLY A 190 0.25 2.47 -8.79
C GLY A 190 -0.70 3.58 -9.22
N LEU A 191 -1.79 3.24 -9.88
CA LEU A 191 -2.91 4.15 -10.17
C LEU A 191 -4.14 3.68 -9.37
N ALA A 192 -4.53 4.44 -8.35
CA ALA A 192 -5.74 4.19 -7.59
C ALA A 192 -6.94 4.80 -8.33
N MET A 193 -7.78 3.93 -8.89
CA MET A 193 -8.93 4.29 -9.70
C MET A 193 -10.22 4.21 -8.88
N ASN A 194 -11.15 5.13 -9.10
CA ASN A 194 -12.45 5.13 -8.47
C ASN A 194 -13.34 4.03 -9.07
N SER A 195 -13.92 3.20 -8.20
CA SER A 195 -15.06 2.34 -8.54
C SER A 195 -16.38 3.09 -8.43
N ILE A 196 -16.45 4.05 -7.51
CA ILE A 196 -17.57 4.95 -7.27
C ILE A 196 -17.04 6.39 -7.31
N TYR A 197 -17.69 7.25 -8.10
CA TYR A 197 -17.45 8.68 -8.09
C TYR A 197 -18.40 9.36 -7.11
N TYR A 198 -17.83 9.90 -6.03
CA TYR A 198 -18.53 10.68 -5.02
C TYR A 198 -18.52 12.16 -5.42
N TYR A 199 -19.68 12.79 -5.47
CA TYR A 199 -19.83 14.21 -5.83
C TYR A 199 -20.98 14.85 -5.04
N THR A 200 -21.04 16.17 -5.06
CA THR A 200 -22.11 16.93 -4.42
C THR A 200 -23.03 17.50 -5.49
N GLU A 201 -24.34 17.32 -5.33
CA GLU A 201 -25.31 17.96 -6.21
C GLU A 201 -25.48 19.46 -5.92
N GLU A 202 -26.26 20.15 -6.73
CA GLU A 202 -26.44 21.61 -6.70
C GLU A 202 -26.98 22.14 -5.36
N HIS A 203 -27.75 21.33 -4.62
CA HIS A 203 -28.31 21.70 -3.32
C HIS A 203 -27.41 21.30 -2.14
N GLY A 204 -26.22 20.76 -2.39
CA GLY A 204 -25.28 20.38 -1.33
C GLY A 204 -25.40 18.93 -0.84
N TYR A 205 -26.31 18.12 -1.40
CA TYR A 205 -26.44 16.72 -0.99
C TYR A 205 -25.34 15.84 -1.62
N PRO A 206 -24.77 14.89 -0.87
CA PRO A 206 -23.82 13.93 -1.42
C PRO A 206 -24.53 12.95 -2.35
N ARG A 207 -23.89 12.64 -3.47
CA ARG A 207 -24.33 11.69 -4.48
C ARG A 207 -23.19 10.76 -4.87
N GLU A 208 -23.57 9.60 -5.37
CA GLU A 208 -22.65 8.55 -5.77
C GLU A 208 -22.99 8.09 -7.18
N ARG A 209 -21.97 7.65 -7.91
CA ARG A 209 -22.12 7.08 -9.23
C ARG A 209 -21.13 5.94 -9.42
N ASP A 210 -21.64 4.78 -9.78
CA ASP A 210 -20.81 3.65 -10.17
C ASP A 210 -20.03 3.96 -11.46
N ILE A 211 -18.75 3.59 -11.45
CA ILE A 211 -17.90 3.56 -12.63
C ILE A 211 -17.71 2.08 -13.02
N PRO A 212 -18.26 1.65 -14.17
CA PRO A 212 -18.06 0.29 -14.67
C PRO A 212 -16.59 -0.07 -14.75
N GLN A 213 -16.23 -1.29 -14.35
CA GLN A 213 -14.83 -1.73 -14.34
C GLN A 213 -14.16 -1.64 -15.71
N SER A 214 -14.89 -1.94 -16.78
CA SER A 214 -14.39 -1.83 -18.16
C SER A 214 -14.03 -0.40 -18.55
N GLU A 215 -14.86 0.56 -18.16
CA GLU A 215 -14.63 2.00 -18.39
C GLU A 215 -13.46 2.52 -17.57
N MET A 216 -13.45 2.21 -16.27
CA MET A 216 -12.35 2.52 -15.35
C MET A 216 -11.01 1.96 -15.87
N LEU A 217 -11.00 0.71 -16.32
CA LEU A 217 -9.80 0.05 -16.81
C LEU A 217 -9.28 0.68 -18.09
N LYS A 218 -10.18 1.03 -19.03
CA LYS A 218 -9.79 1.77 -20.25
C LYS A 218 -9.10 3.08 -19.88
N GLN A 219 -9.72 3.89 -19.01
CA GLN A 219 -9.16 5.16 -18.56
C GLN A 219 -7.83 4.99 -17.83
N GLY A 220 -7.73 4.01 -16.93
CA GLY A 220 -6.48 3.73 -16.20
C GLY A 220 -5.33 3.37 -17.13
N LYS A 221 -5.57 2.57 -18.17
CA LYS A 221 -4.54 2.21 -19.17
C LYS A 221 -4.12 3.42 -20.00
N ASP A 222 -5.06 4.24 -20.44
CA ASP A 222 -4.79 5.46 -21.20
C ASP A 222 -3.99 6.47 -20.35
N MET A 223 -4.31 6.60 -19.06
CA MET A 223 -3.57 7.44 -18.11
C MET A 223 -2.19 6.89 -17.80
N ALA A 224 -2.03 5.57 -17.62
CA ALA A 224 -0.73 4.94 -17.40
C ALA A 224 0.23 5.19 -18.59
N GLN A 225 -0.26 5.11 -19.83
CA GLN A 225 0.55 5.43 -21.01
C GLN A 225 0.96 6.92 -21.03
N GLN A 226 0.07 7.83 -20.66
CA GLN A 226 0.42 9.26 -20.54
C GLN A 226 1.45 9.50 -19.44
N ILE A 227 1.32 8.83 -18.30
CA ILE A 227 2.29 8.89 -17.21
C ILE A 227 3.65 8.36 -17.69
N LEU A 228 3.71 7.19 -18.35
CA LEU A 228 4.95 6.65 -18.90
C LEU A 228 5.66 7.66 -19.81
N THR A 229 4.93 8.29 -20.75
CA THR A 229 5.51 9.32 -21.63
C THR A 229 6.10 10.49 -20.86
N ARG A 230 5.42 10.95 -19.79
CA ARG A 230 5.92 12.02 -18.92
C ARG A 230 7.15 11.57 -18.13
N LEU A 231 7.12 10.37 -17.56
CA LEU A 231 8.24 9.78 -16.84
C LEU A 231 9.46 9.66 -17.74
N ARG A 232 9.35 9.12 -18.96
CA ARG A 232 10.49 9.02 -19.89
C ARG A 232 11.07 10.36 -20.33
N SER A 233 10.33 11.46 -20.14
CA SER A 233 10.84 12.82 -20.37
C SER A 233 11.67 13.36 -19.19
N MET A 234 11.65 12.69 -18.04
CA MET A 234 12.42 13.04 -16.85
C MET A 234 13.75 12.27 -16.83
N PRO A 235 14.91 12.93 -16.62
CA PRO A 235 16.22 12.27 -16.69
C PRO A 235 16.36 11.06 -15.77
N GLN A 236 15.79 11.12 -14.56
CA GLN A 236 15.88 10.05 -13.56
C GLN A 236 15.12 8.78 -13.95
N PHE A 237 14.18 8.87 -14.90
CA PHE A 237 13.34 7.75 -15.34
C PHE A 237 13.75 7.19 -16.71
N LYS A 238 14.76 7.78 -17.38
CA LYS A 238 15.02 7.50 -18.79
C LYS A 238 15.26 6.02 -19.11
N ASP A 239 16.01 5.33 -18.26
CA ASP A 239 16.48 3.96 -18.52
C ASP A 239 16.09 2.95 -17.41
N ILE A 240 15.20 3.35 -16.49
CA ILE A 240 14.78 2.48 -15.39
C ILE A 240 13.56 1.65 -15.79
N PRO A 241 13.54 0.33 -15.51
CA PRO A 241 12.33 -0.47 -15.67
C PRO A 241 11.21 0.04 -14.75
N ILE A 242 9.97 0.02 -15.25
CA ILE A 242 8.80 0.52 -14.53
C ILE A 242 7.68 -0.53 -14.56
N THR A 243 7.22 -0.97 -13.39
CA THR A 243 5.96 -1.71 -13.25
C THR A 243 4.81 -0.71 -13.09
N PHE A 244 3.73 -0.87 -13.84
CA PHE A 244 2.47 -0.16 -13.60
C PHE A 244 1.43 -1.13 -13.04
N GLY A 245 0.68 -0.69 -12.03
CA GLY A 245 -0.47 -1.40 -11.48
C GLY A 245 -1.71 -0.52 -11.48
N ILE A 246 -2.85 -1.05 -11.95
CA ILE A 246 -4.15 -0.36 -11.86
C ILE A 246 -4.95 -0.98 -10.72
N PHE A 247 -5.18 -0.18 -9.69
CA PHE A 247 -5.92 -0.54 -8.49
C PHE A 247 -7.35 -0.02 -8.58
N ARG A 248 -8.34 -0.88 -8.31
CA ARG A 248 -9.74 -0.48 -8.20
C ARG A 248 -10.09 -0.36 -6.72
N GLN A 249 -10.33 0.87 -6.27
CA GLN A 249 -10.74 1.14 -4.89
C GLN A 249 -12.10 0.50 -4.58
N SER A 250 -12.31 0.19 -3.31
CA SER A 250 -13.63 -0.16 -2.77
C SER A 250 -14.50 1.08 -2.54
N SER A 251 -15.77 0.88 -2.15
CA SER A 251 -16.60 1.97 -1.65
C SER A 251 -16.08 2.48 -0.30
N ARG A 252 -16.40 3.73 0.05
CA ARG A 252 -15.96 4.36 1.31
C ARG A 252 -16.46 3.63 2.57
N ASP A 253 -17.58 2.94 2.48
CA ASP A 253 -18.21 2.15 3.54
C ASP A 253 -17.83 0.66 3.50
N SER A 254 -16.97 0.25 2.56
CA SER A 254 -16.55 -1.14 2.42
C SER A 254 -15.68 -1.58 3.59
N VAL A 255 -16.03 -2.74 4.14
CA VAL A 255 -15.30 -3.44 5.20
C VAL A 255 -14.22 -4.39 4.66
N VAL A 256 -14.04 -4.43 3.35
CA VAL A 256 -12.93 -5.10 2.65
C VAL A 256 -12.29 -4.10 1.67
N PRO A 257 -10.97 -4.18 1.43
CA PRO A 257 -10.33 -3.30 0.47
C PRO A 257 -10.70 -3.68 -0.97
N GLY A 258 -10.40 -2.77 -1.89
CA GLY A 258 -10.30 -3.02 -3.31
C GLY A 258 -9.09 -3.89 -3.67
N SER A 259 -8.75 -3.95 -4.95
CA SER A 259 -7.66 -4.79 -5.41
C SER A 259 -7.03 -4.30 -6.71
N PHE A 260 -5.81 -4.76 -7.00
CA PHE A 260 -5.21 -4.60 -8.31
C PHE A 260 -5.93 -5.47 -9.34
N ILE A 261 -6.22 -4.89 -10.51
CA ILE A 261 -6.99 -5.56 -11.58
C ILE A 261 -6.08 -5.98 -12.74
N VAL A 262 -5.06 -5.17 -13.01
CA VAL A 262 -4.04 -5.45 -14.04
C VAL A 262 -2.69 -4.87 -13.66
N LYS A 263 -1.64 -5.46 -14.21
CA LYS A 263 -0.29 -4.88 -14.22
C LYS A 263 0.34 -4.93 -15.60
N THR A 264 1.44 -4.21 -15.76
CA THR A 264 2.33 -4.33 -16.91
C THR A 264 3.74 -3.92 -16.50
N ASP A 265 4.73 -4.56 -17.09
CA ASP A 265 6.15 -4.30 -16.83
C ASP A 265 6.76 -3.67 -18.08
N VAL A 266 7.27 -2.45 -17.94
CA VAL A 266 7.90 -1.69 -19.02
C VAL A 266 9.41 -1.78 -18.86
N SER A 267 10.08 -2.29 -19.89
CA SER A 267 11.53 -2.48 -19.85
C SER A 267 12.26 -1.15 -20.00
N GLY A 268 13.35 -0.97 -19.23
CA GLY A 268 14.38 0.07 -19.39
C GLY A 268 13.91 1.38 -20.01
N SER A 269 14.27 1.61 -21.27
CA SER A 269 14.01 2.86 -22.02
C SER A 269 12.71 2.87 -22.82
N ASP A 270 11.89 1.81 -22.76
CA ASP A 270 10.67 1.71 -23.55
C ASP A 270 9.69 2.82 -23.15
N SER A 271 9.11 3.49 -24.15
CA SER A 271 8.16 4.59 -23.98
C SER A 271 6.71 4.19 -24.26
N THR A 272 6.45 2.91 -24.52
CA THR A 272 5.13 2.39 -24.85
C THR A 272 4.82 1.19 -23.99
N ILE A 273 3.60 1.17 -23.43
CA ILE A 273 3.08 0.04 -22.68
C ILE A 273 2.64 -1.04 -23.67
N GLY A 274 3.12 -2.27 -23.45
CA GLY A 274 2.73 -3.45 -24.21
C GLY A 274 1.44 -4.08 -23.68
N SER A 275 1.49 -5.40 -23.46
CA SER A 275 0.36 -6.15 -22.90
C SER A 275 0.19 -5.89 -21.40
N TRP A 276 -1.05 -6.09 -20.94
CA TRP A 276 -1.42 -6.02 -19.54
C TRP A 276 -1.73 -7.43 -19.04
N ASP A 277 -1.10 -7.81 -17.94
CA ASP A 277 -1.41 -9.05 -17.22
C ASP A 277 -2.62 -8.80 -16.33
N LYS A 278 -3.59 -9.72 -16.37
CA LYS A 278 -4.72 -9.69 -15.43
C LYS A 278 -4.23 -10.08 -14.05
N ILE A 279 -4.72 -9.38 -13.03
CA ILE A 279 -4.57 -9.75 -11.63
C ILE A 279 -5.96 -10.18 -11.15
N ASP A 280 -6.02 -11.38 -10.60
CA ASP A 280 -7.25 -11.94 -10.02
C ASP A 280 -7.09 -11.99 -8.50
N GLU A 281 -7.25 -10.84 -7.87
CA GLU A 281 -7.16 -10.67 -6.42
C GLU A 281 -8.47 -10.10 -5.89
N LYS A 282 -8.98 -10.70 -4.81
CA LYS A 282 -10.25 -10.28 -4.21
C LYS A 282 -10.29 -10.56 -2.72
N TYR A 283 -10.99 -9.70 -2.00
CA TYR A 283 -11.25 -9.87 -0.57
C TYR A 283 -12.70 -10.22 -0.30
N TYR A 284 -12.91 -11.13 0.64
CA TYR A 284 -14.23 -11.53 1.13
C TYR A 284 -14.28 -11.43 2.64
N LEU A 285 -15.42 -10.98 3.15
CA LEU A 285 -15.75 -11.05 4.56
C LEU A 285 -16.53 -12.34 4.84
N PHE A 286 -16.24 -12.97 5.97
CA PHE A 286 -16.94 -14.15 6.46
C PHE A 286 -17.47 -13.91 7.88
N PRO A 287 -18.71 -14.34 8.17
CA PRO A 287 -19.70 -14.79 7.18
C PRO A 287 -20.23 -13.64 6.32
N SER A 288 -20.50 -13.88 5.03
CA SER A 288 -21.26 -12.96 4.19
C SER A 288 -22.01 -13.70 3.09
N ALA A 289 -23.09 -13.10 2.58
CA ALA A 289 -23.87 -13.66 1.48
C ALA A 289 -23.01 -13.80 0.21
N GLN A 290 -22.15 -12.82 -0.08
CA GLN A 290 -21.28 -12.84 -1.25
C GLN A 290 -20.24 -13.95 -1.15
N ALA A 291 -19.59 -14.11 0.01
CA ALA A 291 -18.61 -15.19 0.20
C ALA A 291 -19.26 -16.58 0.16
N THR A 292 -20.50 -16.71 0.66
CA THR A 292 -21.25 -17.98 0.59
C THR A 292 -21.64 -18.33 -0.85
N ALA A 293 -21.99 -17.33 -1.67
CA ALA A 293 -22.34 -17.52 -3.07
C ALA A 293 -21.11 -17.90 -3.92
N ASP A 294 -19.99 -17.20 -3.72
CA ASP A 294 -18.80 -17.35 -4.56
C ASP A 294 -17.88 -18.50 -4.08
N HIS A 295 -17.80 -18.73 -2.76
CA HIS A 295 -16.86 -19.66 -2.12
C HIS A 295 -17.52 -20.47 -0.98
N ARG A 296 -18.56 -21.25 -1.33
CA ARG A 296 -19.38 -21.98 -0.36
C ARG A 296 -18.60 -22.89 0.59
N ASP A 297 -17.62 -23.63 0.09
CA ASP A 297 -16.86 -24.59 0.90
C ASP A 297 -16.01 -23.90 1.98
N ASP A 298 -15.34 -22.80 1.62
CA ASP A 298 -14.57 -22.01 2.58
C ASP A 298 -15.50 -21.32 3.58
N ALA A 299 -16.66 -20.82 3.12
CA ALA A 299 -17.68 -20.26 4.01
C ALA A 299 -18.18 -21.28 5.03
N MET A 300 -18.40 -22.54 4.63
CA MET A 300 -18.81 -23.61 5.55
C MET A 300 -17.70 -23.97 6.55
N LYS A 301 -16.43 -24.05 6.11
CA LYS A 301 -15.30 -24.31 7.04
C LYS A 301 -15.18 -23.22 8.10
N ILE A 302 -15.25 -21.96 7.70
CA ILE A 302 -15.17 -20.83 8.65
C ILE A 302 -16.38 -20.80 9.57
N MET A 303 -17.58 -21.15 9.07
CA MET A 303 -18.78 -21.27 9.89
C MET A 303 -18.62 -22.38 10.94
N ASN A 304 -18.13 -23.56 10.55
CA ASN A 304 -17.91 -24.66 11.49
C ASN A 304 -16.85 -24.32 12.54
N PHE A 305 -15.73 -23.71 12.12
CA PHE A 305 -14.72 -23.16 13.03
C PHE A 305 -15.34 -22.20 14.05
N LYS A 306 -16.20 -21.28 13.60
CA LYS A 306 -16.95 -20.38 14.48
C LYS A 306 -17.86 -21.16 15.43
N THR A 307 -18.66 -22.11 14.94
CA THR A 307 -19.58 -22.92 15.75
C THR A 307 -18.86 -23.72 16.84
N ASP A 308 -17.66 -24.25 16.56
CA ASP A 308 -16.87 -24.99 17.55
C ASP A 308 -16.30 -24.08 18.64
N ILE A 309 -15.96 -22.82 18.32
CA ILE A 309 -15.62 -21.81 19.32
C ILE A 309 -16.82 -21.51 20.21
N GLU A 310 -17.99 -21.26 19.61
CA GLU A 310 -19.22 -20.92 20.33
C GLU A 310 -19.71 -22.05 21.26
N SER A 311 -19.45 -23.30 20.87
CA SER A 311 -19.83 -24.48 21.65
C SER A 311 -19.01 -24.64 22.93
N TYR A 312 -17.71 -24.31 22.89
CA TYR A 312 -16.83 -24.44 24.05
C TYR A 312 -16.81 -23.18 24.93
N PHE A 313 -17.01 -22.01 24.34
CA PHE A 313 -17.08 -20.72 25.03
C PHE A 313 -18.46 -20.07 24.82
N PRO A 314 -19.51 -20.59 25.50
CA PRO A 314 -20.85 -20.04 25.41
C PRO A 314 -20.86 -18.58 25.90
N ASN A 315 -21.62 -17.72 25.20
CA ASN A 315 -21.71 -16.25 25.33
C ASN A 315 -20.87 -15.42 24.34
N TYR A 316 -20.18 -16.05 23.39
CA TYR A 316 -19.44 -15.34 22.35
C TYR A 316 -19.98 -15.64 20.95
N THR A 317 -20.06 -14.62 20.08
CA THR A 317 -20.55 -14.77 18.69
C THR A 317 -19.75 -13.95 17.66
N GLY A 318 -18.63 -13.35 18.07
CA GLY A 318 -17.98 -12.26 17.33
C GLY A 318 -16.92 -12.68 16.30
N VAL A 319 -16.83 -13.95 15.90
CA VAL A 319 -15.79 -14.39 14.95
C VAL A 319 -16.07 -13.76 13.58
N VAL A 320 -15.16 -12.90 13.14
CA VAL A 320 -15.18 -12.30 11.80
C VAL A 320 -13.90 -12.68 11.09
N ALA A 321 -13.99 -13.07 9.83
CA ALA A 321 -12.80 -13.38 9.03
C ALA A 321 -12.76 -12.62 7.71
N LYS A 322 -11.56 -12.23 7.30
CA LYS A 322 -11.25 -11.62 6.02
C LYS A 322 -10.38 -12.60 5.22
N GLY A 323 -10.94 -13.11 4.12
CA GLY A 323 -10.22 -13.98 3.19
C GLY A 323 -9.67 -13.18 2.02
N PHE A 324 -8.37 -13.33 1.76
CA PHE A 324 -7.71 -12.84 0.55
C PHE A 324 -7.61 -13.98 -0.45
N TYR A 325 -8.26 -13.81 -1.59
CA TYR A 325 -8.25 -14.75 -2.70
C TYR A 325 -7.30 -14.25 -3.78
N LYS A 326 -6.52 -15.18 -4.31
CA LYS A 326 -5.67 -14.98 -5.48
C LYS A 326 -5.94 -16.11 -6.46
N ASP A 327 -6.18 -15.78 -7.72
CA ASP A 327 -6.49 -16.74 -8.77
C ASP A 327 -7.67 -17.66 -8.39
N ASN A 328 -8.67 -17.06 -7.72
CA ASN A 328 -9.87 -17.72 -7.18
C ASN A 328 -9.61 -18.76 -6.05
N GLU A 329 -8.39 -18.81 -5.51
CA GLU A 329 -8.01 -19.66 -4.37
C GLU A 329 -7.77 -18.82 -3.11
N LEU A 330 -8.25 -19.29 -1.96
CA LEU A 330 -8.04 -18.64 -0.66
C LEU A 330 -6.55 -18.75 -0.29
N ALA A 331 -5.85 -17.61 -0.29
CA ALA A 331 -4.41 -17.55 -0.05
C ALA A 331 -4.07 -17.12 1.39
N ASN A 332 -4.80 -16.15 1.94
CA ASN A 332 -4.64 -15.72 3.33
C ASN A 332 -5.99 -15.60 4.02
N LEU A 333 -6.06 -16.02 5.28
CA LEU A 333 -7.21 -15.85 6.14
C LEU A 333 -6.82 -15.09 7.41
N THR A 334 -7.39 -13.91 7.62
CA THR A 334 -7.27 -13.17 8.89
C THR A 334 -8.57 -13.34 9.66
N ILE A 335 -8.50 -13.80 10.90
CA ILE A 335 -9.64 -14.03 11.78
C ILE A 335 -9.50 -13.10 12.98
N ASP A 336 -10.52 -12.29 13.23
CA ASP A 336 -10.59 -11.41 14.38
C ASP A 336 -11.60 -11.96 15.38
N ILE A 337 -11.14 -12.12 16.62
CA ILE A 337 -11.90 -12.69 17.73
C ILE A 337 -11.93 -11.70 18.90
N PRO A 338 -12.87 -10.73 18.92
CA PRO A 338 -13.03 -9.80 20.03
C PRO A 338 -13.81 -10.44 21.20
N MET A 339 -13.14 -10.85 22.27
CA MET A 339 -13.75 -11.52 23.43
C MET A 339 -13.39 -10.83 24.76
N GLN A 340 -14.35 -10.79 25.69
CA GLN A 340 -14.09 -10.35 27.05
C GLN A 340 -13.54 -11.52 27.88
N PHE A 341 -12.36 -11.32 28.46
CA PHE A 341 -11.74 -12.29 29.38
C PHE A 341 -11.74 -11.74 30.80
N TYR A 342 -11.92 -12.62 31.79
CA TYR A 342 -11.89 -12.25 33.21
C TYR A 342 -10.55 -12.55 33.89
N GLY A 343 -9.65 -13.25 33.20
CA GLY A 343 -8.32 -13.53 33.72
C GLY A 343 -7.37 -14.14 32.70
N LYS A 344 -6.08 -14.12 33.02
CA LYS A 344 -5.02 -14.55 32.10
C LYS A 344 -5.08 -16.04 31.77
N SER A 345 -5.45 -16.87 32.74
CA SER A 345 -5.61 -18.31 32.54
C SER A 345 -6.70 -18.65 31.51
N GLU A 346 -7.75 -17.83 31.44
CA GLU A 346 -8.83 -17.98 30.45
C GLU A 346 -8.33 -17.66 29.04
N VAL A 347 -7.57 -16.58 28.87
CA VAL A 347 -6.91 -16.22 27.59
C VAL A 347 -6.02 -17.37 27.11
N ILE A 348 -5.23 -17.97 28.00
CA ILE A 348 -4.32 -19.08 27.66
C ILE A 348 -5.12 -20.30 27.20
N ALA A 349 -6.14 -20.71 27.96
CA ALA A 349 -6.98 -21.87 27.62
C ALA A 349 -7.73 -21.66 26.30
N PHE A 350 -8.29 -20.47 26.10
CA PHE A 350 -8.97 -20.09 24.87
C PHE A 350 -8.03 -20.12 23.66
N THR A 351 -6.84 -19.53 23.78
CA THR A 351 -5.84 -19.50 22.72
C THR A 351 -5.38 -20.91 22.34
N GLN A 352 -5.17 -21.79 23.32
CA GLN A 352 -4.81 -23.20 23.08
C GLN A 352 -5.91 -23.92 22.29
N TYR A 353 -7.18 -23.73 22.65
CA TYR A 353 -8.31 -24.33 21.96
C TYR A 353 -8.42 -23.83 20.52
N VAL A 354 -8.40 -22.51 20.31
CA VAL A 354 -8.45 -21.91 18.98
C VAL A 354 -7.27 -22.35 18.11
N THR A 355 -6.07 -22.50 18.69
CA THR A 355 -4.90 -23.02 17.98
C THR A 355 -5.14 -24.43 17.46
N GLY A 356 -5.78 -25.30 18.24
CA GLY A 356 -6.19 -26.64 17.82
C GLY A 356 -7.13 -26.60 16.62
N LEU A 357 -8.18 -25.77 16.70
CA LEU A 357 -9.16 -25.59 15.62
C LEU A 357 -8.53 -25.03 14.34
N VAL A 358 -7.56 -24.11 14.45
CA VAL A 358 -6.83 -23.58 13.28
C VAL A 358 -6.09 -24.70 12.55
N MET A 359 -5.49 -25.63 13.28
CA MET A 359 -4.76 -26.76 12.70
C MET A 359 -5.70 -27.84 12.14
N GLU A 360 -6.91 -27.96 12.67
CA GLU A 360 -7.93 -28.91 12.21
C GLU A 360 -8.65 -28.44 10.94
N TYR A 361 -9.13 -27.19 10.92
CA TYR A 361 -10.01 -26.69 9.85
C TYR A 361 -9.26 -26.15 8.64
N PHE A 362 -8.09 -25.56 8.83
CA PHE A 362 -7.40 -24.84 7.77
C PHE A 362 -6.22 -25.64 7.22
N PRO A 363 -6.12 -25.81 5.89
CA PRO A 363 -5.09 -26.65 5.27
C PRO A 363 -3.70 -26.01 5.36
N SER A 364 -2.64 -26.79 5.10
CA SER A 364 -1.25 -26.34 5.24
C SER A 364 -0.85 -25.26 4.23
N TYR A 365 -1.48 -25.24 3.05
CA TYR A 365 -1.16 -24.24 2.02
C TYR A 365 -1.72 -22.84 2.32
N LEU A 366 -2.63 -22.72 3.29
CA LEU A 366 -3.28 -21.47 3.67
C LEU A 366 -2.52 -20.79 4.81
N LYS A 367 -2.15 -19.52 4.62
CA LYS A 367 -1.67 -18.67 5.71
C LYS A 367 -2.85 -18.21 6.56
N VAL A 368 -2.80 -18.46 7.86
CA VAL A 368 -3.86 -18.07 8.81
C VAL A 368 -3.28 -17.19 9.90
N GLN A 369 -3.93 -16.05 10.14
CA GLN A 369 -3.66 -15.20 11.30
C GLN A 369 -4.93 -15.09 12.13
N VAL A 370 -4.85 -15.36 13.43
CA VAL A 370 -5.94 -15.13 14.37
C VAL A 370 -5.53 -14.06 15.38
N ASN A 371 -6.26 -12.96 15.39
CA ASN A 371 -6.12 -11.89 16.36
C ASN A 371 -7.18 -12.09 17.45
N ILE A 372 -6.74 -12.32 18.68
CA ILE A 372 -7.64 -12.43 19.84
C ILE A 372 -7.44 -11.17 20.66
N SER A 373 -8.51 -10.41 20.86
CA SER A 373 -8.47 -9.12 21.57
C SER A 373 -9.60 -9.01 22.57
N SER A 374 -9.38 -8.24 23.62
CA SER A 374 -10.42 -7.69 24.47
C SER A 374 -10.74 -6.24 24.05
N VAL A 375 -11.69 -5.58 24.72
CA VAL A 375 -12.15 -4.23 24.35
C VAL A 375 -10.98 -3.24 24.27
N ASP A 376 -10.02 -3.35 25.18
CA ASP A 376 -8.97 -2.34 25.35
C ASP A 376 -7.58 -2.78 24.88
N ARG A 377 -7.39 -4.06 24.54
CA ARG A 377 -6.04 -4.58 24.22
C ARG A 377 -6.04 -5.89 23.41
N PRO A 378 -4.95 -6.15 22.65
CA PRO A 378 -4.67 -7.49 22.15
C PRO A 378 -4.38 -8.45 23.32
N GLU A 379 -4.89 -9.67 23.24
CA GLU A 379 -4.72 -10.71 24.27
C GLU A 379 -3.84 -11.86 23.77
N ALA A 380 -4.03 -12.27 22.51
CA ALA A 380 -3.21 -13.28 21.87
C ALA A 380 -3.13 -13.13 20.34
N LEU A 381 -2.09 -13.71 19.76
CA LEU A 381 -1.86 -13.81 18.32
C LEU A 381 -1.50 -15.25 17.97
N ILE A 382 -2.19 -15.81 16.97
CA ILE A 382 -1.85 -17.11 16.36
C ILE A 382 -1.50 -16.86 14.90
N VAL A 383 -0.34 -17.31 14.45
CA VAL A 383 0.09 -17.23 13.05
C VAL A 383 0.49 -18.61 12.56
N LYS A 384 -0.22 -19.11 11.55
CA LYS A 384 0.14 -20.32 10.81
C LYS A 384 0.59 -19.91 9.42
N ASP A 385 1.90 -20.00 9.17
CA ASP A 385 2.46 -19.78 7.83
C ASP A 385 2.22 -20.99 6.91
N VAL A 386 2.37 -20.75 5.62
CA VAL A 386 2.25 -21.79 4.58
C VAL A 386 3.24 -22.92 4.86
N ASN A 387 2.74 -24.16 4.88
CA ASN A 387 3.47 -25.39 5.16
C ASN A 387 4.16 -25.44 6.52
N ALA A 388 3.74 -24.63 7.49
CA ALA A 388 4.24 -24.73 8.85
C ALA A 388 3.62 -25.94 9.59
N ASP A 389 4.46 -26.81 10.14
CA ASP A 389 4.03 -27.96 10.95
C ASP A 389 3.32 -27.53 12.25
N LYS A 390 3.68 -26.36 12.77
CA LYS A 390 3.13 -25.78 13.99
C LYS A 390 2.94 -24.27 13.81
N PRO A 391 1.88 -23.69 14.38
CA PRO A 391 1.69 -22.24 14.37
C PRO A 391 2.61 -21.56 15.39
N TYR A 392 2.96 -20.31 15.12
CA TYR A 392 3.47 -19.38 16.12
C TYR A 392 2.31 -18.88 16.98
N VAL A 393 2.47 -18.93 18.30
CA VAL A 393 1.47 -18.47 19.26
C VAL A 393 2.11 -17.51 20.25
N HIS A 394 1.50 -16.34 20.42
CA HIS A 394 1.94 -15.33 21.38
C HIS A 394 0.77 -14.91 22.27
N ILE A 395 1.05 -14.76 23.56
CA ILE A 395 0.15 -14.25 24.57
C ILE A 395 0.71 -12.91 25.03
N PHE A 396 -0.05 -11.82 24.91
CA PHE A 396 0.41 -10.46 25.23
C PHE A 396 0.29 -10.18 26.74
N ASP A 397 1.32 -9.68 27.40
CA ASP A 397 1.29 -9.42 28.86
C ASP A 397 0.54 -8.15 29.25
#